data_AF-A0A1W9LC11-F1
#
_entry.id   AF-A0A1W9LC11-F1
#
_cell.length_a   1.000
_cell.length_b   1.000
_cell.length_c   1.000
_cell.angle_alpha   90.00
_cell.angle_beta   90.00
_cell.angle_gamma   90.00
#
_symmetry.space_group_name_H-M   'P 1'
#
loop_
_entity.id
_entity.type
_entity.pdbx_description
1 polymer ?
#
loop_
_entity_poly.entity_id
_entity_poly.type
_entity_poly.pdbx_seq_one_letter_code
_entity_poly.pdbx_strand_id
1 'polypeptide(L)'
;MGNKLAKVYSGGIFGIGGIHTYFVAFAADGTRLNKQDLPPPTEHENSFAVLLEWLDQRENSLEIVAVGHRIVHGGGVFTKPVRIDAAVIEQLEQLIPLAPLHQPHNVALVKILQKLQPQLPQIACFDNAFHSTMPPVACHFALPRDLTAAGIRRYGFHGLSYEYIVQVLPTIIGYLPERVIIAHLGNGVSLCALKGGRSIATTMGFTPLDGIPMGTRPGTL
;
A
#
# COMPACT_ATOMS: atom_id res chain seq x y z
N MET A 1 20.91 9.84 -8.94
CA MET A 1 19.74 10.42 -9.65
C MET A 1 19.09 9.27 -10.40
N GLY A 2 18.00 8.71 -9.87
CA GLY A 2 17.26 7.66 -10.58
C GLY A 2 16.47 8.27 -11.74
N ASN A 3 16.38 7.57 -12.86
CA ASN A 3 15.56 7.98 -14.00
C ASN A 3 14.14 8.28 -13.51
N LYS A 4 13.60 9.43 -13.91
CA LYS A 4 12.24 9.84 -13.55
C LYS A 4 11.27 8.89 -14.26
N LEU A 5 10.66 7.97 -13.50
CA LEU A 5 9.59 7.13 -14.03
C LEU A 5 8.39 8.02 -14.35
N ALA A 6 7.90 7.93 -15.58
CA ALA A 6 6.68 8.60 -16.01
C ALA A 6 5.53 7.58 -16.01
N LYS A 7 4.36 7.99 -15.53
CA LYS A 7 3.14 7.18 -15.64
C LYS A 7 2.80 7.02 -17.12
N VAL A 8 2.76 5.77 -17.62
CA VAL A 8 2.32 5.47 -19.00
C VAL A 8 0.84 5.05 -19.01
N TYR A 9 0.46 4.16 -18.09
CA TYR A 9 -0.90 3.66 -17.95
C TYR A 9 -1.38 3.70 -16.49
N SER A 10 -2.69 3.69 -16.31
CA SER A 10 -3.36 3.48 -15.02
C SER A 10 -4.66 2.74 -15.21
N GLY A 11 -5.12 1.98 -14.22
CA GLY A 11 -6.32 1.16 -14.37
C GLY A 11 -6.46 0.15 -13.25
N GLY A 12 -7.37 -0.79 -13.45
CA GLY A 12 -7.61 -1.88 -12.51
C GLY A 12 -8.65 -2.86 -13.02
N ILE A 13 -8.61 -4.06 -12.43
CA ILE A 13 -9.65 -5.07 -12.57
C ILE A 13 -10.50 -5.01 -11.31
N PHE A 14 -11.80 -4.86 -11.49
CA PHE A 14 -12.77 -4.60 -10.43
C PHE A 14 -13.81 -5.72 -10.39
N GLY A 15 -14.41 -5.92 -9.21
CA GLY A 15 -15.46 -6.92 -9.03
C GLY A 15 -14.98 -8.37 -9.00
N ILE A 16 -13.66 -8.60 -8.81
CA ILE A 16 -13.06 -9.93 -8.67
C ILE A 16 -13.78 -10.72 -7.57
N GLY A 17 -14.14 -11.97 -7.88
CA GLY A 17 -14.93 -12.84 -6.99
C GLY A 17 -16.42 -12.48 -6.87
N GLY A 18 -16.87 -11.43 -7.57
CA GLY A 18 -18.28 -11.02 -7.64
C GLY A 18 -18.99 -11.51 -8.91
N ILE A 19 -20.24 -11.06 -9.07
CA ILE A 19 -21.12 -11.41 -10.21
C ILE A 19 -20.70 -10.70 -11.50
N HIS A 20 -20.05 -9.53 -11.38
CA HIS A 20 -19.60 -8.73 -12.52
C HIS A 20 -18.15 -8.31 -12.29
N THR A 21 -17.24 -8.89 -13.07
CA THR A 21 -15.83 -8.52 -13.11
C THR A 21 -15.56 -7.73 -14.40
N TYR A 22 -14.81 -6.63 -14.31
CA TYR A 22 -14.46 -5.82 -15.47
C TYR A 22 -13.07 -5.20 -15.32
N PHE A 23 -12.42 -4.98 -16.46
CA PHE A 23 -11.10 -4.35 -16.58
C PHE A 23 -11.23 -2.98 -17.24
N VAL A 24 -10.64 -1.96 -16.61
CA VAL A 24 -10.51 -0.61 -17.17
C VAL A 24 -9.05 -0.19 -17.17
N ALA A 25 -8.60 0.43 -18.26
CA ALA A 25 -7.29 1.05 -18.37
C ALA A 25 -7.36 2.41 -19.07
N PHE A 26 -6.43 3.30 -18.71
CA PHE A 26 -6.31 4.67 -19.15
C PHE A 26 -4.86 4.98 -19.50
N ALA A 27 -4.66 5.86 -20.49
CA ALA A 27 -3.38 6.48 -20.81
C ALA A 27 -2.97 7.51 -19.74
N ALA A 28 -1.74 8.01 -19.83
CA ALA A 28 -1.17 8.98 -18.89
C ALA A 28 -2.01 10.25 -18.75
N ASP A 29 -2.58 10.72 -19.87
CA ASP A 29 -3.43 11.91 -20.02
C ASP A 29 -4.89 11.69 -19.56
N GLY A 30 -5.25 10.47 -19.17
CA GLY A 30 -6.60 10.10 -18.75
C GLY A 30 -7.50 9.56 -19.86
N THR A 31 -7.02 9.44 -21.11
CA THR A 31 -7.78 8.83 -22.20
C THR A 31 -8.05 7.35 -21.89
N ARG A 32 -9.31 6.90 -21.97
CA ARG A 32 -9.67 5.50 -21.70
C ARG A 32 -9.23 4.60 -22.85
N LEU A 33 -8.36 3.64 -22.56
CA LEU A 33 -7.79 2.69 -23.52
C LEU A 33 -8.45 1.31 -23.48
N ASN A 34 -9.10 0.96 -22.37
CA ASN A 34 -9.81 -0.30 -22.22
C ASN A 34 -11.06 -0.15 -21.36
N LYS A 35 -12.12 -0.86 -21.74
CA LYS A 35 -13.25 -1.21 -20.89
C LYS A 35 -13.77 -2.55 -21.37
N GLN A 36 -13.52 -3.60 -20.60
CA GLN A 36 -13.83 -4.97 -20.97
C GLN A 36 -14.48 -5.68 -19.79
N ASP A 37 -15.60 -6.35 -20.04
CA ASP A 37 -16.17 -7.29 -19.08
C ASP A 37 -15.38 -8.60 -19.13
N LEU A 38 -15.09 -9.19 -17.97
CA LEU A 38 -14.37 -10.45 -17.85
C LEU A 38 -15.33 -11.60 -17.46
N PRO A 39 -15.17 -12.80 -18.04
CA PRO A 39 -16.06 -13.92 -17.76
C PRO A 39 -15.92 -14.40 -16.30
N PRO A 40 -17.04 -14.67 -15.59
CA PRO A 40 -17.00 -15.28 -14.27
C PRO A 40 -16.74 -16.80 -14.35
N PRO A 41 -16.08 -17.41 -13.34
CA PRO A 41 -15.46 -16.76 -12.20
C PRO A 41 -14.05 -16.23 -12.56
N THR A 42 -13.82 -14.93 -12.41
CA THR A 42 -12.47 -14.39 -12.51
C THR A 42 -11.82 -14.47 -11.13
N GLU A 43 -10.97 -15.47 -10.94
CA GLU A 43 -10.06 -15.52 -9.79
C GLU A 43 -8.91 -14.51 -9.98
N HIS A 44 -8.15 -14.24 -8.90
CA HIS A 44 -7.03 -13.30 -8.95
C HIS A 44 -5.97 -13.71 -9.99
N GLU A 45 -5.75 -15.01 -10.18
CA GLU A 45 -4.77 -15.54 -11.14
C GLU A 45 -5.19 -15.23 -12.58
N ASN A 46 -6.44 -15.51 -12.95
CA ASN A 46 -6.99 -15.20 -14.27
C ASN A 46 -7.00 -13.68 -14.54
N SER A 47 -7.28 -12.88 -13.50
CA SER A 47 -7.26 -11.42 -13.62
C SER A 47 -5.86 -10.89 -13.97
N PHE A 48 -4.83 -11.43 -13.33
CA PHE A 48 -3.46 -10.98 -13.56
C PHE A 48 -2.94 -11.36 -14.95
N ALA A 49 -3.28 -12.55 -15.44
CA ALA A 49 -2.94 -12.98 -16.80
C ALA A 49 -3.53 -12.03 -17.86
N VAL A 50 -4.80 -11.62 -17.70
CA VAL A 50 -5.45 -10.64 -18.58
C VAL A 50 -4.72 -9.29 -18.59
N LEU A 51 -4.24 -8.84 -17.43
CA LEU A 51 -3.46 -7.59 -17.34
C LEU A 51 -2.13 -7.70 -18.09
N LEU A 52 -1.40 -8.81 -17.94
CA LEU A 52 -0.12 -9.01 -18.63
C LEU A 52 -0.30 -9.11 -20.14
N GLU A 53 -1.26 -9.91 -20.60
CA GLU A 53 -1.57 -10.04 -22.02
C GLU A 53 -1.96 -8.69 -22.64
N TRP A 54 -2.75 -7.89 -21.91
CA TRP A 54 -3.12 -6.55 -22.36
C TRP A 54 -1.92 -5.59 -22.46
N LEU A 55 -0.92 -5.73 -21.58
CA LEU A 55 0.31 -4.94 -21.63
C LEU A 55 1.20 -5.36 -22.82
N ASP A 56 1.32 -6.66 -23.08
CA ASP A 56 2.13 -7.22 -24.16
C ASP A 56 1.62 -6.81 -25.56
N GLN A 57 0.32 -6.61 -25.71
CA GLN A 57 -0.31 -6.21 -26.98
C GLN A 57 -0.12 -4.72 -27.35
N ARG A 58 0.58 -3.92 -26.54
CA ARG A 58 0.74 -2.47 -26.79
C ARG A 58 1.96 -2.15 -27.64
N GLU A 59 1.77 -1.24 -28.60
CA GLU A 59 2.76 -0.82 -29.60
C GLU A 59 4.09 -0.30 -29.02
N ASN A 60 4.11 0.11 -27.74
CA ASN A 60 5.28 0.67 -27.08
C ASN A 60 6.17 -0.35 -26.34
N SER A 61 5.98 -1.66 -26.52
CA SER A 61 6.83 -2.75 -25.97
C SER A 61 7.47 -2.39 -24.63
N LEU A 62 6.65 -2.10 -23.63
CA LEU A 62 7.15 -1.70 -22.32
C LEU A 62 7.74 -2.93 -21.64
N GLU A 63 9.03 -2.87 -21.32
CA GLU A 63 9.64 -3.90 -20.50
C GLU A 63 9.29 -3.66 -19.02
N ILE A 64 8.59 -4.61 -18.40
CA ILE A 64 8.33 -4.57 -16.98
C ILE A 64 9.60 -5.03 -16.26
N VAL A 65 10.30 -4.09 -15.62
CA VAL A 65 11.57 -4.38 -14.92
C VAL A 65 11.40 -4.67 -13.42
N ALA A 66 10.26 -4.31 -12.84
CA ALA A 66 9.91 -4.59 -11.44
C ALA A 66 8.42 -4.37 -11.16
N VAL A 67 7.91 -4.94 -10.05
CA VAL A 67 6.55 -4.70 -9.55
C VAL A 67 6.58 -4.25 -8.09
N GLY A 68 5.86 -3.17 -7.78
CA GLY A 68 5.65 -2.69 -6.41
C GLY A 68 4.27 -3.10 -5.89
N HIS A 69 4.22 -3.80 -4.76
CA HIS A 69 3.00 -4.21 -4.08
C HIS A 69 2.74 -3.30 -2.89
N ARG A 70 1.58 -2.63 -2.85
CA ARG A 70 1.12 -1.98 -1.63
C ARG A 70 0.63 -3.02 -0.64
N ILE A 71 1.31 -3.14 0.48
CA ILE A 71 0.95 -4.02 1.59
C ILE A 71 0.43 -3.17 2.74
N VAL A 72 -0.76 -3.49 3.26
CA VAL A 72 -1.39 -2.68 4.32
C VAL A 72 -0.61 -2.78 5.63
N HIS A 73 -0.10 -3.96 5.99
CA HIS A 73 0.50 -4.19 7.30
C HIS A 73 1.85 -4.91 7.21
N GLY A 74 2.94 -4.20 7.57
CA GLY A 74 4.30 -4.75 7.69
C GLY A 74 4.66 -5.22 9.12
N GLY A 75 3.72 -5.12 10.05
CA GLY A 75 3.97 -5.46 11.45
C GLY A 75 4.97 -4.50 12.11
N GLY A 76 5.65 -4.97 13.15
CA GLY A 76 6.82 -4.29 13.71
C GLY A 76 8.14 -4.62 12.99
N VAL A 77 8.10 -5.52 12.01
CA VAL A 77 9.28 -6.09 11.35
C VAL A 77 9.69 -5.28 10.12
N PHE A 78 8.73 -4.96 9.25
CA PHE A 78 9.00 -4.24 8.01
C PHE A 78 8.84 -2.74 8.19
N THR A 79 9.96 -2.03 8.32
CA THR A 79 10.01 -0.58 8.52
C THR A 79 10.39 0.22 7.27
N LYS A 80 10.60 -0.45 6.14
CA LYS A 80 10.94 0.12 4.83
C LYS A 80 10.50 -0.84 3.72
N PRO A 81 10.41 -0.40 2.45
CA PRO A 81 10.18 -1.30 1.34
C PRO A 81 11.26 -2.40 1.26
N VAL A 82 10.85 -3.63 0.93
CA VAL A 82 11.76 -4.77 0.81
C VAL A 82 11.53 -5.52 -0.50
N ARG A 83 12.61 -6.03 -1.09
CA ARG A 83 12.51 -7.00 -2.18
C ARG A 83 11.91 -8.28 -1.61
N ILE A 84 10.93 -8.83 -2.31
CA ILE A 84 10.22 -10.03 -1.89
C ILE A 84 11.06 -11.26 -2.27
N ASP A 85 11.23 -12.15 -1.29
CA ASP A 85 11.73 -13.51 -1.44
C ASP A 85 10.82 -14.48 -0.65
N ALA A 86 11.20 -15.76 -0.60
CA ALA A 86 10.42 -16.78 0.13
C ALA A 86 10.27 -16.48 1.63
N ALA A 87 11.31 -15.93 2.27
CA ALA A 87 11.28 -15.61 3.70
C ALA A 87 10.40 -14.39 3.99
N VAL A 88 10.40 -13.40 3.10
CA VAL A 88 9.47 -12.26 3.17
C VAL A 88 8.03 -12.76 3.04
N ILE A 89 7.74 -13.68 2.11
CA ILE A 89 6.38 -14.23 1.94
C ILE A 89 5.90 -14.93 3.21
N GLU A 90 6.73 -15.79 3.81
CA GLU A 90 6.40 -16.47 5.06
C GLU A 90 6.11 -15.47 6.20
N GLN A 91 6.94 -14.44 6.35
CA GLN A 91 6.69 -13.38 7.33
C GLN A 91 5.40 -12.60 7.05
N LEU A 92 5.07 -12.33 5.78
CA LEU A 92 3.82 -11.68 5.41
C LEU A 92 2.59 -12.54 5.74
N GLU A 93 2.71 -13.88 5.66
CA GLU A 93 1.65 -14.80 6.07
C GLU A 93 1.46 -14.82 7.59
N GLN A 94 2.55 -14.78 8.37
CA GLN A 94 2.48 -14.68 9.82
C GLN A 94 1.81 -13.38 10.30
N LEU A 95 1.80 -12.33 9.47
CA LEU A 95 1.14 -11.05 9.74
C LEU A 95 -0.35 -11.02 9.35
N ILE A 96 -0.91 -12.09 8.78
CA ILE A 96 -2.34 -12.17 8.42
C ILE A 96 -3.27 -11.77 9.58
N PRO A 97 -3.04 -12.19 10.85
CA PRO A 97 -3.90 -11.79 11.96
C PRO A 97 -4.01 -10.27 12.19
N LEU A 98 -3.02 -9.47 11.74
CA LEU A 98 -3.04 -8.01 11.89
C LEU A 98 -3.85 -7.30 10.80
N ALA A 99 -4.05 -7.95 9.64
CA ALA A 99 -4.82 -7.39 8.53
C ALA A 99 -5.57 -8.51 7.76
N PRO A 100 -6.49 -9.25 8.41
CA PRO A 100 -7.08 -10.47 7.86
C PRO A 100 -7.87 -10.23 6.57
N LEU A 101 -8.43 -9.03 6.40
CA LEU A 101 -9.21 -8.66 5.21
C LEU A 101 -8.36 -8.14 4.04
N HIS A 102 -7.04 -7.96 4.23
CA HIS A 102 -6.16 -7.36 3.21
C HIS A 102 -4.95 -8.24 2.91
N GLN A 103 -4.28 -8.73 3.95
CA GLN A 103 -3.01 -9.43 3.84
C GLN A 103 -3.09 -10.72 3.00
N PRO A 104 -4.12 -11.59 3.13
CA PRO A 104 -4.22 -12.78 2.29
C PRO A 104 -4.28 -12.47 0.80
N HIS A 105 -5.05 -11.46 0.40
CA HIS A 105 -5.16 -11.04 -1.00
C HIS A 105 -3.84 -10.46 -1.53
N ASN A 106 -3.15 -9.67 -0.71
CA ASN A 106 -1.83 -9.13 -1.08
C ASN A 106 -0.80 -10.24 -1.32
N VAL A 107 -0.73 -11.22 -0.41
CA VAL A 107 0.19 -12.36 -0.52
C VAL A 107 -0.17 -13.26 -1.72
N ALA A 108 -1.46 -13.47 -1.99
CA ALA A 108 -1.90 -14.25 -3.14
C ALA A 108 -1.39 -13.65 -4.46
N LEU A 109 -1.51 -12.32 -4.64
CA LEU A 109 -1.02 -11.63 -5.84
C LEU A 109 0.51 -11.75 -6.01
N VAL A 110 1.26 -11.63 -4.93
CA VAL A 110 2.71 -11.83 -4.92
C VAL A 110 3.07 -13.24 -5.40
N LYS A 111 2.41 -14.26 -4.85
CA LYS A 111 2.64 -15.67 -5.21
C LYS A 111 2.27 -15.96 -6.67
N ILE A 112 1.16 -15.40 -7.16
CA ILE A 112 0.76 -15.53 -8.57
C ILE A 112 1.85 -14.95 -9.48
N LEU A 113 2.30 -13.72 -9.21
CA LEU A 113 3.34 -13.09 -10.03
C LEU A 113 4.67 -13.83 -9.96
N GLN A 114 5.02 -14.39 -8.80
CA GLN A 114 6.23 -15.20 -8.65
C GLN A 114 6.19 -16.48 -9.49
N LYS A 115 5.00 -17.07 -9.70
CA LYS A 115 4.82 -18.22 -10.60
C LYS A 115 4.89 -17.80 -12.07
N LEU A 116 4.21 -16.72 -12.44
CA LEU A 116 4.11 -16.27 -13.84
C LEU A 116 5.40 -15.63 -14.36
N GLN A 117 6.12 -14.89 -13.52
CA GLN A 117 7.33 -14.15 -13.87
C GLN A 117 8.42 -14.33 -12.79
N PRO A 118 9.04 -15.51 -12.65
CA PRO A 118 9.93 -15.82 -11.51
C PRO A 118 11.18 -14.92 -11.41
N GLN A 119 11.62 -14.35 -12.52
CA GLN A 119 12.81 -13.49 -12.58
C GLN A 119 12.49 -12.02 -12.29
N LEU A 120 11.21 -11.62 -12.31
CA LEU A 120 10.78 -10.24 -12.15
C LEU A 120 10.90 -9.81 -10.68
N PRO A 121 11.71 -8.80 -10.35
CA PRO A 121 11.80 -8.29 -8.98
C PRO A 121 10.46 -7.75 -8.49
N GLN A 122 10.01 -8.26 -7.35
CA GLN A 122 8.82 -7.76 -6.64
C GLN A 122 9.25 -7.04 -5.36
N ILE A 123 8.62 -5.92 -5.05
CA ILE A 123 8.92 -5.08 -3.89
C ILE A 123 7.65 -4.91 -3.07
N ALA A 124 7.69 -5.25 -1.78
CA ALA A 124 6.62 -4.96 -0.84
C ALA A 124 6.82 -3.57 -0.23
N CYS A 125 5.81 -2.71 -0.35
CA CYS A 125 5.78 -1.35 0.18
C CYS A 125 4.66 -1.22 1.22
N PHE A 126 5.00 -0.85 2.46
CA PHE A 126 4.08 -0.99 3.59
C PHE A 126 3.44 0.34 4.01
N ASP A 127 2.11 0.34 4.18
CA ASP A 127 1.38 1.53 4.65
C ASP A 127 1.75 1.93 6.09
N ASN A 128 2.27 1.03 6.92
CA ASN A 128 2.67 1.34 8.28
C ASN A 128 4.17 1.65 8.45
N ALA A 129 5.01 1.39 7.43
CA ALA A 129 6.46 1.50 7.56
C ALA A 129 6.94 2.92 7.90
N PHE A 130 6.34 3.95 7.27
CA PHE A 130 6.67 5.35 7.52
C PHE A 130 6.48 5.77 8.99
N HIS A 131 5.57 5.10 9.71
CA HIS A 131 5.25 5.37 11.11
C HIS A 131 6.14 4.60 12.10
N SER A 132 7.08 3.77 11.62
CA SER A 132 8.02 3.02 12.47
C SER A 132 8.93 3.90 13.32
N THR A 133 9.05 5.18 12.98
CA THR A 133 9.87 6.16 13.72
C THR A 133 9.17 6.78 14.92
N MET A 134 7.89 6.49 15.14
CA MET A 134 7.17 7.01 16.30
C MET A 134 7.82 6.52 17.60
N PRO A 135 8.01 7.41 18.60
CA PRO A 135 8.56 7.03 19.89
C PRO A 135 7.61 6.08 20.64
N PRO A 136 8.11 5.26 21.59
CA PRO A 136 7.29 4.32 22.35
C PRO A 136 6.04 4.93 23.00
N VAL A 137 6.16 6.18 23.50
CA VAL A 137 5.03 6.92 24.09
C VAL A 137 3.89 7.18 23.12
N ALA A 138 4.17 7.30 21.82
CA ALA A 138 3.16 7.46 20.77
C ALA A 138 2.66 6.12 20.22
N CYS A 139 3.40 5.03 20.46
CA CYS A 139 3.05 3.68 19.98
C CYS A 139 2.24 2.86 20.97
N HIS A 140 2.48 3.01 22.28
CA HIS A 140 1.88 2.14 23.28
C HIS A 140 0.50 2.63 23.71
N PHE A 141 -0.46 1.72 23.80
CA PHE A 141 -1.71 1.97 24.51
C PHE A 141 -1.49 1.82 26.01
N ALA A 142 -2.36 2.45 26.81
CA ALA A 142 -2.41 2.27 28.26
C ALA A 142 -3.05 0.92 28.63
N LEU A 143 -2.46 -0.16 28.12
CA LEU A 143 -2.87 -1.56 28.28
C LEU A 143 -1.74 -2.37 28.93
N PRO A 144 -2.02 -3.58 29.46
CA PRO A 144 -0.99 -4.49 29.96
C PRO A 144 0.15 -4.70 28.95
N ARG A 145 1.39 -4.74 29.45
CA ARG A 145 2.60 -4.81 28.60
C ARG A 145 2.67 -6.07 27.76
N ASP A 146 2.11 -7.18 28.24
CA ASP A 146 2.06 -8.43 27.49
C ASP A 146 1.25 -8.30 26.20
N LEU A 147 0.22 -7.44 26.17
CA LEU A 147 -0.52 -7.14 24.93
C LEU A 147 0.33 -6.35 23.95
N THR A 148 1.12 -5.39 24.44
CA THR A 148 2.10 -4.68 23.59
C THR A 148 3.15 -5.64 23.04
N ALA A 149 3.65 -6.57 23.86
CA ALA A 149 4.59 -7.61 23.45
C ALA A 149 3.98 -8.57 22.41
N ALA A 150 2.67 -8.85 22.51
CA ALA A 150 1.91 -9.60 21.52
C ALA A 150 1.57 -8.79 20.25
N GLY A 151 2.04 -7.54 20.15
CA GLY A 151 1.88 -6.70 18.95
C GLY A 151 0.69 -5.73 18.98
N ILE A 152 -0.04 -5.61 20.10
CA ILE A 152 -1.10 -4.61 20.27
C ILE A 152 -0.47 -3.24 20.56
N ARG A 153 -0.32 -2.45 19.50
CA ARG A 153 0.27 -1.11 19.52
C ARG A 153 -0.27 -0.25 18.38
N ARG A 154 -0.06 1.05 18.44
CA ARG A 154 -0.30 1.95 17.31
C ARG A 154 0.75 1.69 16.23
N TYR A 155 0.27 1.30 15.05
CA TYR A 155 1.08 1.15 13.83
C TYR A 155 0.94 2.38 12.94
N GLY A 156 -0.27 2.89 12.77
CA GLY A 156 -0.55 3.93 11.77
C GLY A 156 -0.60 3.39 10.33
N PHE A 157 -1.31 4.10 9.45
CA PHE A 157 -1.48 3.75 8.04
C PHE A 157 -1.45 5.02 7.17
N HIS A 158 -1.55 4.84 5.85
CA HIS A 158 -1.30 5.88 4.83
C HIS A 158 0.17 6.36 4.81
N GLY A 159 1.10 5.56 5.33
CA GLY A 159 2.52 5.86 5.39
C GLY A 159 3.14 6.16 4.03
N LEU A 160 2.78 5.42 2.99
CA LEU A 160 3.25 5.67 1.61
C LEU A 160 2.82 7.07 1.11
N SER A 161 1.63 7.54 1.49
CA SER A 161 1.18 8.87 1.14
C SER A 161 1.98 9.95 1.87
N TYR A 162 2.25 9.76 3.17
CA TYR A 162 3.05 10.72 3.93
C TYR A 162 4.50 10.75 3.44
N GLU A 163 5.09 9.58 3.14
CA GLU A 163 6.42 9.46 2.58
C GLU A 163 6.54 10.23 1.26
N TYR A 164 5.56 10.08 0.35
CA TYR A 164 5.51 10.84 -0.90
C TYR A 164 5.41 12.35 -0.64
N ILE A 165 4.54 12.78 0.28
CA ILE A 165 4.38 14.22 0.59
C ILE A 165 5.68 14.79 1.16
N VAL A 166 6.41 14.08 2.02
CA VAL A 166 7.71 14.52 2.54
C VAL A 166 8.73 14.70 1.42
N GLN A 167 8.71 13.85 0.39
CA GLN A 167 9.61 13.96 -0.77
C GLN A 167 9.25 15.14 -1.67
N VAL A 168 7.95 15.44 -1.84
CA VAL A 168 7.48 16.47 -2.77
C VAL A 168 7.38 17.86 -2.13
N LEU A 169 7.07 17.95 -0.84
CA LEU A 169 6.85 19.24 -0.17
C LEU A 169 8.00 20.25 -0.39
N PRO A 170 9.29 19.88 -0.30
CA PRO A 170 10.39 20.81 -0.55
C PRO A 170 10.46 21.34 -1.98
N THR A 171 9.97 20.58 -2.96
CA THR A 171 9.92 21.04 -4.36
C THR A 171 8.80 22.06 -4.59
N ILE A 172 7.80 22.09 -3.71
CA ILE A 172 6.66 23.04 -3.75
C ILE A 172 6.99 24.32 -2.98
N ILE A 173 7.52 24.20 -1.75
CA ILE A 173 7.71 25.35 -0.85
C ILE A 173 9.19 25.74 -0.63
N GLY A 174 10.13 25.06 -1.29
CA GLY A 174 11.56 25.36 -1.27
C GLY A 174 12.36 24.70 -0.15
N TYR A 175 11.71 24.09 0.85
CA TYR A 175 12.36 23.42 1.97
C TYR A 175 11.42 22.41 2.66
N LEU A 176 11.97 21.54 3.52
CA LEU A 176 11.18 20.70 4.44
C LEU A 176 11.14 21.36 5.82
N PRO A 177 9.98 21.81 6.33
CA PRO A 177 9.90 22.39 7.66
C PRO A 177 10.26 21.36 8.74
N GLU A 178 10.91 21.82 9.82
CA GLU A 178 11.30 20.96 10.94
C GLU A 178 10.09 20.31 11.62
N ARG A 179 8.92 20.97 11.61
CA ARG A 179 7.67 20.44 12.15
C ARG A 179 6.54 20.67 11.15
N VAL A 180 5.82 19.61 10.82
CA VAL A 180 4.70 19.65 9.86
C VAL A 180 3.59 18.76 10.37
N ILE A 181 2.34 19.18 10.20
CA ILE A 181 1.18 18.29 10.30
C ILE A 181 0.65 18.09 8.89
N ILE A 182 0.52 16.84 8.46
CA ILE A 182 -0.06 16.48 7.17
C ILE A 182 -1.42 15.86 7.43
N ALA A 183 -2.44 16.29 6.67
CA ALA A 183 -3.76 15.68 6.66
C ALA A 183 -3.97 14.92 5.35
N HIS A 184 -4.05 13.59 5.43
CA HIS A 184 -4.48 12.75 4.30
C HIS A 184 -6.01 12.62 4.37
N LEU A 185 -6.71 13.30 3.45
CA LEU A 185 -8.17 13.39 3.41
C LEU A 185 -8.73 12.65 2.20
N GLY A 186 -9.29 11.46 2.42
CA GLY A 186 -9.97 10.65 1.42
C GLY A 186 -11.09 9.84 2.06
N ASN A 187 -11.47 8.70 1.47
CA ASN A 187 -12.45 7.80 2.10
C ASN A 187 -11.93 7.22 3.43
N GLY A 188 -10.61 7.04 3.54
CA GLY A 188 -9.92 6.94 4.82
C GLY A 188 -9.25 8.27 5.15
N VAL A 189 -9.35 8.69 6.41
CA VAL A 189 -8.80 9.97 6.87
C VAL A 189 -7.79 9.72 7.97
N SER A 190 -6.64 10.37 7.88
CA SER A 190 -5.64 10.35 8.95
C SER A 190 -4.82 11.63 8.96
N LEU A 191 -4.30 12.00 10.12
CA LEU A 191 -3.30 13.05 10.26
C LEU A 191 -2.00 12.46 10.81
N CYS A 192 -0.88 13.04 10.40
CA CYS A 192 0.45 12.66 10.87
C CYS A 192 1.22 13.92 11.29
N ALA A 193 1.74 13.90 12.51
CA ALA A 193 2.70 14.89 12.98
C ALA A 193 4.12 14.43 12.60
N LEU A 194 4.84 15.32 11.94
CA LEU A 194 6.21 15.11 11.51
C LEU A 194 7.18 15.97 12.31
N LYS A 195 8.36 15.42 12.57
CA LYS A 195 9.54 16.17 13.00
C LYS A 195 10.74 15.78 12.14
N GLY A 196 11.39 16.75 11.49
CA GLY A 196 12.50 16.51 10.57
C GLY A 196 12.16 15.51 9.46
N GLY A 197 10.94 15.57 8.91
CA GLY A 197 10.45 14.62 7.89
C GLY A 197 10.06 13.23 8.39
N ARG A 198 10.17 12.94 9.68
CA ARG A 198 9.87 11.62 10.28
C ARG A 198 8.57 11.65 11.05
N SER A 199 7.79 10.57 10.99
CA SER A 199 6.57 10.44 11.76
C SER A 199 6.87 10.35 13.27
N ILE A 200 6.23 11.22 14.04
CA ILE A 200 6.31 11.20 15.52
C ILE A 200 4.97 10.89 16.19
N ALA A 201 3.86 11.09 15.48
CA ALA A 201 2.53 10.67 15.90
C ALA A 201 1.60 10.57 14.68
N THR A 202 0.59 9.71 14.76
CA THR A 202 -0.45 9.55 13.72
C THR A 202 -1.78 9.23 14.36
N THR A 203 -2.88 9.66 13.73
CA THR A 203 -4.22 9.48 14.30
C THR A 203 -4.72 8.04 14.19
N MET A 204 -4.31 7.29 13.16
CA MET A 204 -4.68 5.88 13.05
C MET A 204 -3.91 5.02 14.06
N GLY A 205 -4.57 3.99 14.58
CA GLY A 205 -4.18 3.24 15.77
C GLY A 205 -3.52 1.90 15.45
N PHE A 206 -4.01 0.87 16.15
CA PHE A 206 -3.73 -0.53 15.82
C PHE A 206 -4.37 -0.90 14.47
N THR A 207 -5.55 -0.35 14.18
CA THR A 207 -6.25 -0.52 12.91
C THR A 207 -6.52 0.85 12.25
N PRO A 208 -6.92 0.88 10.96
CA PRO A 208 -7.35 2.10 10.28
C PRO A 208 -8.69 2.66 10.78
N LEU A 209 -9.26 2.15 11.88
CA LEU A 209 -10.53 2.60 12.44
C LEU A 209 -10.36 3.85 13.33
N ASP A 210 -9.27 3.90 14.09
CA ASP A 210 -8.99 4.93 15.10
C ASP A 210 -8.70 6.31 14.47
N GLY A 211 -8.87 7.37 15.26
CA GLY A 211 -8.56 8.73 14.87
C GLY A 211 -9.79 9.55 14.49
N ILE A 212 -9.81 10.06 13.25
CA ILE A 212 -10.79 11.05 12.78
C ILE A 212 -11.96 10.35 12.06
N PRO A 213 -13.19 10.87 12.13
CA PRO A 213 -14.29 10.40 11.30
C PRO A 213 -13.92 10.31 9.81
N MET A 214 -14.37 9.24 9.16
CA MET A 214 -14.09 8.93 7.76
C MET A 214 -15.40 8.64 7.02
N GLY A 215 -15.34 8.24 5.74
CA GLY A 215 -16.55 8.02 4.94
C GLY A 215 -17.54 7.03 5.55
N THR A 216 -17.04 5.93 6.12
CA THR A 216 -17.86 4.86 6.74
C THR A 216 -17.32 4.36 8.08
N ARG A 217 -16.30 5.04 8.63
CA ARG A 217 -15.67 4.67 9.91
C ARG A 217 -15.85 5.82 10.90
N PRO A 218 -16.23 5.54 12.15
CA PRO A 218 -16.53 6.57 13.13
C PRO A 218 -15.29 7.36 13.58
N GLY A 219 -14.09 6.79 13.47
CA GLY A 219 -12.92 7.34 14.15
C GLY A 219 -12.92 6.95 15.63
N THR A 220 -12.43 7.85 16.48
CA THR A 220 -12.41 7.70 17.94
C THR A 220 -13.84 7.69 18.50
N LEU A 221 -14.14 6.73 19.39
CA LEU A 221 -15.40 6.58 20.12
C LEU A 221 -15.14 6.30 21.61
#